data_AF-A0A1I5VT81-F1
#
_entry.id   AF-A0A1I5VT81-F1
#
_cell.length_a   1.000
_cell.length_b   1.000
_cell.length_c   1.000
_cell.angle_alpha   90.00
_cell.angle_beta   90.00
_cell.angle_gamma   90.00
#
_symmetry.space_group_name_H-M   'P 1'
#
loop_
_entity.id
_entity.type
_entity.pdbx_description
1 polymer ?
#
loop_
_entity_poly.entity_id
_entity_poly.type
_entity_poly.pdbx_seq_one_letter_code
_entity_poly.pdbx_strand_id
1 'polypeptide(L)'
;MKILYLDIPIFFANMDMLDALDNYRDDNGKVLEVVRYHYDYDEKKARNDENFEKNFSDTLRQNSPDFVFSFNFLPVVSKVCNKEGVIYVSWIYDNPENLLYSYQVINKCNIVLMFDSKEYEIFRNGRIDTVEYLPLAASTRRLDSLVPSEEIKRKYEADIAFVGSLYTERKQYYDEIAPKLNPYTLGYIDGLVRAQLQVDGMNFIEECLSKEVVKDMQRASNLYPYPDSAETLEWLFANYIINRRATILERKELLTMIGERFGVRLYTYGQNCSFNPKGVENMGPADYFEEMPYIFKLSKINLNITLRSIRHAIPLRGFDILGAGGFLLSNYQVDLARHFVPGEDFVYYEDRNDLMDKIDYYLNHEDERNAIANNAHEKIKKEHTFDVRVGQILDLVKARRY
;
A
#
# COMPACT_ATOMS: atom_id res chain seq x y z
N MET A 1 24.50 0.31 -15.02
CA MET A 1 23.65 1.48 -15.30
C MET A 1 23.81 2.46 -14.15
N LYS A 2 23.65 3.76 -14.41
CA LYS A 2 23.66 4.83 -13.41
C LYS A 2 22.24 5.24 -13.07
N ILE A 3 21.91 5.26 -11.79
CA ILE A 3 20.58 5.56 -11.27
C ILE A 3 20.68 6.82 -10.42
N LEU A 4 19.79 7.78 -10.65
CA LEU A 4 19.56 8.83 -9.66
C LEU A 4 18.35 8.45 -8.82
N TYR A 5 18.59 8.09 -7.58
CA TYR A 5 17.58 7.59 -6.64
C TYR A 5 17.09 8.72 -5.74
N LEU A 6 15.80 9.02 -5.76
CA LEU A 6 15.20 9.97 -4.83
C LEU A 6 15.05 9.31 -3.46
N ASP A 7 15.92 9.72 -2.54
CA ASP A 7 15.93 9.26 -1.16
C ASP A 7 14.90 10.07 -0.36
N ILE A 8 13.74 9.45 -0.12
CA ILE A 8 12.58 10.01 0.56
C ILE A 8 12.41 9.27 1.89
N PRO A 9 12.87 9.83 3.03
CA PRO A 9 13.00 9.08 4.28
C PRO A 9 11.67 8.61 4.90
N ILE A 10 10.54 9.19 4.49
CA ILE A 10 9.22 8.84 5.04
C ILE A 10 8.66 7.51 4.52
N PHE A 11 9.27 6.92 3.49
CA PHE A 11 8.78 5.70 2.85
C PHE A 11 9.48 4.45 3.37
N PHE A 12 8.71 3.49 3.90
CA PHE A 12 9.24 2.28 4.55
C PHE A 12 10.05 1.37 3.62
N ALA A 13 9.71 1.32 2.33
CA ALA A 13 10.40 0.49 1.34
C ALA A 13 11.77 1.04 0.92
N ASN A 14 12.12 2.26 1.33
CA ASN A 14 13.31 2.97 0.86
C ASN A 14 14.61 2.22 1.21
N MET A 15 14.75 1.76 2.47
CA MET A 15 15.93 1.03 2.92
C MET A 15 16.10 -0.31 2.19
N ASP A 16 15.01 -1.09 2.06
CA ASP A 16 15.04 -2.41 1.43
C ASP A 16 15.32 -2.31 -0.09
N MET A 17 14.82 -1.27 -0.76
CA MET A 17 15.13 -0.99 -2.16
C MET A 17 16.58 -0.57 -2.38
N LEU A 18 17.12 0.30 -1.51
CA LEU A 18 18.53 0.68 -1.58
C LEU A 18 19.45 -0.51 -1.36
N ASP A 19 19.15 -1.39 -0.41
CA ASP A 19 19.91 -2.64 -0.21
C ASP A 19 19.89 -3.52 -1.47
N ALA A 20 18.73 -3.71 -2.10
CA ALA A 20 18.63 -4.48 -3.34
C ALA A 20 19.41 -3.85 -4.50
N LEU A 21 19.37 -2.53 -4.65
CA LEU A 21 20.14 -1.80 -5.67
C LEU A 21 21.65 -1.91 -5.46
N ASP A 22 22.12 -1.75 -4.21
CA ASP A 22 23.54 -1.80 -3.86
C ASP A 22 24.12 -3.23 -4.03
N ASN A 23 23.29 -4.26 -3.82
CA ASN A 23 23.67 -5.67 -3.98
C ASN A 23 23.47 -6.22 -5.39
N TYR A 24 22.75 -5.52 -6.28
CA TYR A 24 22.53 -5.97 -7.65
C TYR A 24 23.84 -6.17 -8.43
N ARG A 25 23.91 -7.26 -9.20
CA ARG A 25 24.98 -7.55 -10.17
C ARG A 25 24.34 -8.02 -11.47
N ASP A 26 24.80 -7.50 -12.61
CA ASP A 26 24.37 -8.03 -13.91
C ASP A 26 25.06 -9.36 -14.26
N ASP A 27 24.70 -9.96 -15.40
CA ASP A 27 25.25 -11.24 -15.87
C ASP A 27 26.78 -11.24 -16.03
N ASN A 28 27.40 -10.06 -16.13
CA ASN A 28 28.86 -9.88 -16.23
C ASN A 28 29.49 -9.49 -14.88
N GLY A 29 28.72 -9.50 -13.79
CA GLY A 29 29.16 -9.12 -12.46
C GLY A 29 29.27 -7.61 -12.23
N LYS A 30 28.77 -6.77 -13.14
CA LYS A 30 28.85 -5.31 -13.02
C LYS A 30 27.80 -4.78 -12.03
N VAL A 31 28.24 -3.86 -11.17
CA VAL A 31 27.37 -3.17 -10.20
C VAL A 31 26.58 -2.02 -10.82
N LEU A 32 25.50 -1.61 -10.16
CA LEU A 32 24.82 -0.34 -10.45
C LEU A 32 25.61 0.82 -9.83
N GLU A 33 25.57 1.97 -10.50
CA GLU A 33 26.05 3.23 -9.92
C GLU A 33 24.84 3.98 -9.37
N VAL A 34 24.68 4.05 -8.05
CA VAL A 34 23.53 4.67 -7.39
C VAL A 34 23.92 6.04 -6.85
N VAL A 35 23.37 7.10 -7.44
CA VAL A 35 23.48 8.48 -6.95
C VAL A 35 22.25 8.80 -6.13
N ARG A 36 22.42 8.94 -4.80
CA ARG A 36 21.32 9.28 -3.89
C ARG A 36 21.07 10.79 -3.93
N TYR A 37 19.83 11.17 -4.17
CA TYR A 37 19.36 12.55 -4.13
C TYR A 37 18.35 12.69 -3.01
N HIS A 38 18.71 13.42 -1.96
CA HIS A 38 17.79 13.67 -0.85
C HIS A 38 16.62 14.53 -1.30
N TYR A 39 15.39 14.03 -1.12
CA TYR A 39 14.17 14.74 -1.45
C TYR A 39 13.28 14.86 -0.22
N ASP A 40 13.12 16.09 0.28
CA ASP A 40 12.22 16.40 1.38
C ASP A 40 10.78 16.51 0.84
N TYR A 41 9.99 15.47 1.07
CA TYR A 41 8.65 15.37 0.50
C TYR A 41 7.69 16.37 1.16
N ASP A 42 7.11 17.24 0.33
CA ASP A 42 6.01 18.13 0.68
C ASP A 42 4.90 17.98 -0.37
N GLU A 43 3.73 17.50 0.07
CA GLU A 43 2.56 17.27 -0.77
C GLU A 43 2.18 18.52 -1.61
N LYS A 44 2.36 19.72 -1.07
CA LYS A 44 2.03 20.97 -1.77
C LYS A 44 3.01 21.29 -2.90
N LYS A 45 4.23 20.77 -2.83
CA LYS A 45 5.33 21.03 -3.76
C LYS A 45 5.59 19.87 -4.73
N ALA A 46 5.08 18.68 -4.43
CA ALA A 46 5.20 17.49 -5.27
C ALA A 46 4.68 17.69 -6.71
N ARG A 47 3.79 18.67 -6.91
CA ARG A 47 3.20 19.00 -8.22
C ARG A 47 3.97 20.12 -8.96
N ASN A 48 4.48 21.10 -8.24
CA ASN A 48 5.21 22.24 -8.81
C ASN A 48 6.11 22.90 -7.76
N ASP A 49 7.40 23.01 -8.06
CA ASP A 49 8.39 23.71 -7.22
C ASP A 49 9.54 24.21 -8.11
N GLU A 50 9.54 25.50 -8.43
CA GLU A 50 10.51 26.11 -9.35
C GLU A 50 11.97 25.97 -8.87
N ASN A 51 12.19 26.03 -7.56
CA ASN A 51 13.53 25.92 -6.99
C ASN A 51 14.04 24.48 -7.11
N PHE A 52 13.19 23.51 -6.76
CA PHE A 52 13.51 22.10 -6.96
C PHE A 52 13.74 21.81 -8.44
N GLU A 53 12.85 22.26 -9.34
CA GLU A 53 12.94 21.98 -10.77
C GLU A 53 14.27 22.46 -11.38
N LYS A 54 14.71 23.65 -11.00
CA LYS A 54 16.01 24.20 -11.45
C LYS A 54 17.18 23.37 -10.91
N ASN A 55 17.23 23.15 -9.60
CA ASN A 55 18.33 22.43 -8.96
C ASN A 55 18.41 20.98 -9.43
N PHE A 56 17.26 20.35 -9.62
CA PHE A 56 17.15 18.97 -10.09
C PHE A 56 17.59 18.84 -11.54
N SER A 57 17.20 19.78 -12.42
CA SER A 57 17.68 19.86 -13.81
C SER A 57 19.22 19.95 -13.88
N ASP A 58 19.84 20.82 -13.06
CA ASP A 58 21.30 20.93 -13.00
C ASP A 58 21.95 19.63 -12.50
N THR A 59 21.33 18.98 -11.51
CA THR A 59 21.79 17.69 -10.97
C THR A 59 21.74 16.58 -12.03
N LEU A 60 20.67 16.50 -12.83
CA LEU A 60 20.55 15.52 -13.92
C LEU A 60 21.64 15.70 -14.96
N ARG A 61 21.95 16.95 -15.34
CA ARG A 61 23.03 17.24 -16.31
C ARG A 61 24.41 16.88 -15.77
N GLN A 62 24.68 17.20 -14.50
CA GLN A 62 25.95 16.89 -13.85
C GLN A 62 26.21 15.39 -13.71
N ASN A 63 25.19 14.62 -13.34
CA ASN A 63 25.35 13.19 -13.08
C ASN A 63 25.14 12.34 -14.33
N SER A 64 24.33 12.81 -15.29
CA SER A 64 23.93 12.09 -16.50
C SER A 64 23.45 10.66 -16.20
N PRO A 65 22.41 10.47 -15.36
CA PRO A 65 21.89 9.15 -15.03
C PRO A 65 21.21 8.48 -16.22
N ASP A 66 21.19 7.15 -16.23
CA ASP A 66 20.44 6.37 -17.22
C ASP A 66 18.93 6.46 -16.95
N PHE A 67 18.52 6.56 -15.68
CA PHE A 67 17.15 6.84 -15.26
C PHE A 67 17.10 7.41 -13.83
N VAL A 68 15.96 8.02 -13.51
CA VAL A 68 15.59 8.50 -12.17
C VAL A 68 14.61 7.51 -11.55
N PHE A 69 14.74 7.25 -10.25
CA PHE A 69 13.81 6.40 -9.50
C PHE A 69 13.19 7.13 -8.30
N SER A 70 11.90 6.95 -8.06
CA SER A 70 11.24 7.29 -6.79
C SER A 70 10.17 6.26 -6.38
N PHE A 71 9.90 6.18 -5.08
CA PHE A 71 8.64 5.66 -4.59
C PHE A 71 7.54 6.70 -4.76
N ASN A 72 6.35 6.24 -5.16
CA ASN A 72 5.24 7.03 -5.67
C ASN A 72 5.59 7.95 -6.85
N PHE A 73 4.57 8.41 -7.55
CA PHE A 73 4.72 9.29 -8.70
C PHE A 73 4.78 10.75 -8.27
N LEU A 74 5.83 11.46 -8.70
CA LEU A 74 6.04 12.88 -8.40
C LEU A 74 5.95 13.69 -9.70
N PRO A 75 4.86 14.45 -9.93
CA PRO A 75 4.67 15.21 -11.16
C PRO A 75 5.81 16.20 -11.43
N VAL A 76 6.36 16.82 -10.38
CA VAL A 76 7.50 17.75 -10.50
C VAL A 76 8.76 17.05 -11.03
N VAL A 77 8.99 15.78 -10.66
CA VAL A 77 10.11 14.97 -11.16
C VAL A 77 9.88 14.59 -12.62
N SER A 78 8.68 14.11 -12.95
CA SER A 78 8.27 13.82 -14.34
C SER A 78 8.47 15.02 -15.25
N LYS A 79 8.06 16.21 -14.82
CA LYS A 79 8.20 17.47 -15.57
C LYS A 79 9.66 17.75 -15.94
N VAL A 80 10.58 17.64 -14.98
CA VAL A 80 12.01 17.88 -15.21
C VAL A 80 12.63 16.77 -16.07
N CYS A 81 12.33 15.50 -15.76
CA CYS A 81 12.85 14.36 -16.53
C CYS A 81 12.41 14.40 -18.00
N ASN A 82 11.16 14.77 -18.25
CA ASN A 82 10.63 14.94 -19.60
C ASN A 82 11.35 16.06 -20.36
N LYS A 83 11.67 17.17 -19.67
CA LYS A 83 12.43 18.30 -20.26
C LYS A 83 13.88 17.92 -20.57
N GLU A 84 14.54 17.18 -19.69
CA GLU A 84 15.95 16.79 -19.86
C GLU A 84 16.12 15.50 -20.69
N GLY A 85 15.02 14.83 -21.08
CA GLY A 85 15.06 13.60 -21.87
C GLY A 85 15.57 12.38 -21.09
N VAL A 86 15.37 12.36 -19.77
CA VAL A 86 15.80 11.26 -18.88
C VAL A 86 14.60 10.39 -18.53
N ILE A 87 14.77 9.07 -18.51
CA ILE A 87 13.70 8.14 -18.08
C ILE A 87 13.40 8.35 -16.60
N TYR A 88 12.11 8.42 -16.26
CA TYR A 88 11.64 8.49 -14.88
C TYR A 88 10.84 7.23 -14.52
N VAL A 89 11.34 6.48 -13.55
CA VAL A 89 10.67 5.31 -12.99
C VAL A 89 10.06 5.68 -11.64
N SER A 90 8.76 5.43 -11.48
CA SER A 90 8.07 5.61 -10.20
C SER A 90 7.38 4.33 -9.77
N TRP A 91 7.62 3.85 -8.56
CA TRP A 91 6.94 2.66 -8.03
C TRP A 91 5.89 3.03 -6.99
N ILE A 92 4.63 2.82 -7.35
CA ILE A 92 3.49 3.17 -6.52
C ILE A 92 3.34 2.12 -5.43
N TYR A 93 3.23 2.56 -4.18
CA TYR A 93 2.98 1.69 -3.04
C TYR A 93 1.83 2.18 -2.13
N ASP A 94 1.31 3.39 -2.40
CA ASP A 94 0.12 3.95 -1.75
C ASP A 94 -1.10 3.90 -2.67
N ASN A 95 -2.29 3.67 -2.10
CA ASN A 95 -3.56 3.85 -2.79
C ASN A 95 -4.63 4.35 -1.78
N PRO A 96 -5.34 5.46 -2.08
CA PRO A 96 -5.29 6.22 -3.32
C PRO A 96 -4.00 7.06 -3.44
N GLU A 97 -3.52 7.25 -4.66
CA GLU A 97 -2.39 8.15 -4.99
C GLU A 97 -2.85 9.21 -5.99
N ASN A 98 -3.24 10.39 -5.51
CA ASN A 98 -3.78 11.47 -6.33
C ASN A 98 -2.73 12.07 -7.28
N LEU A 99 -1.44 11.96 -6.99
CA LEU A 99 -0.41 12.51 -7.87
C LEU A 99 -0.40 11.81 -9.24
N LEU A 100 -0.84 10.54 -9.31
CA LEU A 100 -0.99 9.80 -10.57
C LEU A 100 -1.94 10.46 -11.57
N TYR A 101 -2.91 11.22 -11.08
CA TYR A 101 -3.91 11.87 -11.93
C TYR A 101 -3.45 13.22 -12.45
N SER A 102 -2.25 13.68 -12.10
CA SER A 102 -1.65 14.85 -12.75
C SER A 102 -1.44 14.58 -14.25
N TYR A 103 -1.64 15.61 -15.08
CA TYR A 103 -1.35 15.52 -16.51
C TYR A 103 0.10 15.14 -16.83
N GLN A 104 1.04 15.31 -15.90
CA GLN A 104 2.43 14.89 -16.08
C GLN A 104 2.60 13.36 -16.20
N VAL A 105 1.60 12.55 -15.85
CA VAL A 105 1.65 11.09 -15.98
C VAL A 105 1.79 10.65 -17.45
N ILE A 106 1.27 11.46 -18.39
CA ILE A 106 1.27 11.16 -19.83
C ILE A 106 2.64 11.38 -20.49
N ASN A 107 3.59 12.00 -19.78
CA ASN A 107 4.93 12.25 -20.29
C ASN A 107 5.60 10.94 -20.69
N LYS A 108 6.22 10.91 -21.88
CA LYS A 108 6.78 9.70 -22.47
C LYS A 108 8.03 9.19 -21.76
N CYS A 109 8.69 10.03 -20.97
CA CYS A 109 9.80 9.63 -20.12
C CYS A 109 9.41 8.66 -19.00
N ASN A 110 8.13 8.58 -18.65
CA ASN A 110 7.67 7.83 -17.48
C ASN A 110 7.66 6.32 -17.72
N ILE A 111 7.97 5.58 -16.65
CA ILE A 111 7.63 4.18 -16.40
C ILE A 111 6.99 4.15 -15.00
N VAL A 112 5.67 4.06 -14.95
CA VAL A 112 4.89 4.09 -13.71
C VAL A 112 4.50 2.67 -13.34
N LEU A 113 5.07 2.15 -12.25
CA LEU A 113 4.90 0.78 -11.80
C LEU A 113 3.76 0.74 -10.78
N MET A 114 2.63 0.17 -11.17
CA MET A 114 1.41 0.12 -10.38
C MET A 114 1.28 -1.22 -9.65
N PHE A 115 1.12 -1.16 -8.33
CA PHE A 115 0.96 -2.36 -7.51
C PHE A 115 -0.49 -2.88 -7.48
N ASP A 116 -1.48 -2.04 -7.76
CA ASP A 116 -2.88 -2.44 -7.92
C ASP A 116 -3.19 -2.72 -9.39
N SER A 117 -3.52 -3.98 -9.69
CA SER A 117 -3.81 -4.39 -11.07
C SER A 117 -5.04 -3.70 -11.66
N LYS A 118 -6.01 -3.28 -10.82
CA LYS A 118 -7.19 -2.56 -11.31
C LYS A 118 -6.86 -1.15 -11.76
N GLU A 119 -6.02 -0.46 -10.98
CA GLU A 119 -5.55 0.88 -11.33
C GLU A 119 -4.68 0.83 -12.59
N TYR A 120 -3.80 -0.16 -12.69
CA TYR A 120 -3.06 -0.46 -13.93
C TYR A 120 -3.99 -0.58 -15.15
N GLU A 121 -5.03 -1.41 -15.06
CA GLU A 121 -5.99 -1.60 -16.16
C GLU A 121 -6.70 -0.30 -16.53
N ILE A 122 -7.09 0.52 -15.56
CA ILE A 122 -7.76 1.81 -15.79
C ILE A 122 -6.85 2.73 -16.62
N PHE A 123 -5.60 2.90 -16.21
CA PHE A 123 -4.66 3.79 -16.91
C PHE A 123 -4.25 3.23 -18.27
N ARG A 124 -4.01 1.92 -18.38
CA ARG A 124 -3.68 1.24 -19.63
C ARG A 124 -4.82 1.37 -20.65
N ASN A 125 -6.06 1.12 -20.24
CA ASN A 125 -7.25 1.30 -21.07
C ASN A 125 -7.50 2.78 -21.42
N GLY A 126 -7.07 3.69 -20.55
CA GLY A 126 -6.98 5.13 -20.80
C GLY A 126 -5.89 5.55 -21.80
N ARG A 127 -5.17 4.60 -22.42
CA ARG A 127 -4.07 4.80 -23.39
C ARG A 127 -2.83 5.48 -22.81
N ILE A 128 -2.61 5.33 -21.51
CA ILE A 128 -1.36 5.73 -20.88
C ILE A 128 -0.39 4.55 -21.00
N ASP A 129 0.37 4.51 -22.10
CA ASP A 129 1.29 3.38 -22.39
C ASP A 129 2.57 3.36 -21.53
N THR A 130 2.65 4.27 -20.56
CA THR A 130 3.76 4.44 -19.62
C THR A 130 3.53 3.76 -18.28
N VAL A 131 2.39 3.10 -18.08
CA VAL A 131 2.15 2.29 -16.87
C VAL A 131 2.47 0.82 -17.09
N GLU A 132 2.98 0.17 -16.05
CA GLU A 132 3.22 -1.28 -15.99
C GLU A 132 2.74 -1.82 -14.64
N TYR A 133 2.24 -3.06 -14.63
CA TYR A 133 1.89 -3.72 -13.38
C TYR A 133 3.13 -4.31 -12.72
N LEU A 134 3.37 -3.96 -11.45
CA LEU A 134 4.45 -4.53 -10.66
C LEU A 134 4.01 -4.66 -9.18
N PRO A 135 3.78 -5.88 -8.67
CA PRO A 135 3.40 -6.07 -7.26
C PRO A 135 4.52 -5.64 -6.33
N LEU A 136 4.20 -5.34 -5.07
CA LEU A 136 5.20 -5.02 -4.04
C LEU A 136 6.11 -6.23 -3.71
N ALA A 137 7.00 -6.04 -2.75
CA ALA A 137 8.01 -7.02 -2.37
C ALA A 137 8.33 -6.97 -0.88
N ALA A 138 9.02 -8.01 -0.40
CA ALA A 138 9.57 -8.07 0.95
C ALA A 138 11.07 -8.37 0.94
N SER A 139 11.79 -7.89 1.96
CA SER A 139 13.23 -8.13 2.12
C SER A 139 13.47 -9.39 2.97
N THR A 140 13.29 -10.57 2.37
CA THR A 140 13.42 -11.86 3.09
C THR A 140 14.79 -12.04 3.73
N ARG A 141 15.86 -11.55 3.10
CA ARG A 141 17.21 -11.55 3.67
C ARG A 141 17.27 -10.87 5.04
N ARG A 142 16.67 -9.68 5.15
CA ARG A 142 16.56 -8.94 6.41
C ARG A 142 15.65 -9.69 7.37
N LEU A 143 14.44 -10.05 6.92
CA LEU A 143 13.43 -10.70 7.75
C LEU A 143 13.92 -12.03 8.34
N ASP A 144 14.70 -12.83 7.61
CA ASP A 144 15.25 -14.12 8.06
C ASP A 144 16.39 -13.96 9.06
N SER A 145 17.14 -12.86 8.96
CA SER A 145 18.22 -12.56 9.90
C SER A 145 17.70 -12.22 11.30
N LEU A 146 16.42 -11.83 11.42
CA LEU A 146 15.77 -11.46 12.68
C LEU A 146 15.27 -12.70 13.42
N VAL A 147 16.19 -13.35 14.15
CA VAL A 147 15.88 -14.53 14.98
C VAL A 147 15.40 -14.07 16.36
N PRO A 148 14.17 -14.41 16.79
CA PRO A 148 13.61 -13.92 18.04
C PRO A 148 14.28 -14.58 19.26
N SER A 149 14.76 -13.75 20.19
CA SER A 149 15.20 -14.19 21.52
C SER A 149 14.01 -14.58 22.40
N GLU A 150 14.24 -15.26 23.52
CA GLU A 150 13.19 -15.59 24.49
C GLU A 150 12.49 -14.35 25.08
N GLU A 151 13.19 -13.21 25.16
CA GLU A 151 12.58 -11.95 25.58
C GLU A 151 11.64 -11.39 24.51
N ILE A 152 12.05 -11.43 23.25
CA ILE A 152 11.25 -11.01 22.09
C ILE A 152 10.00 -11.90 21.96
N LYS A 153 10.14 -13.22 22.12
CA LYS A 153 9.01 -14.16 22.13
C LYS A 153 7.98 -13.76 23.19
N ARG A 154 8.40 -13.60 24.45
CA ARG A 154 7.49 -13.17 25.53
C ARG A 154 6.79 -11.85 25.24
N LYS A 155 7.44 -10.92 24.54
CA LYS A 155 6.90 -9.59 24.24
C LYS A 155 5.87 -9.61 23.11
N TYR A 156 6.08 -10.40 22.05
CA TYR A 156 5.30 -10.30 20.81
C TYR A 156 4.48 -11.54 20.46
N GLU A 157 4.66 -12.68 21.12
CA GLU A 157 3.87 -13.89 20.87
C GLU A 157 2.38 -13.62 21.10
N ALA A 158 1.56 -13.95 20.10
CA ALA A 158 0.12 -13.70 20.11
C ALA A 158 -0.62 -14.79 19.36
N ASP A 159 -1.85 -15.09 19.79
CA ASP A 159 -2.75 -15.94 19.00
C ASP A 159 -3.20 -15.21 17.74
N ILE A 160 -3.58 -13.93 17.87
CA ILE A 160 -4.04 -13.09 16.77
C ILE A 160 -3.43 -11.70 16.90
N ALA A 161 -2.86 -11.19 15.81
CA ALA A 161 -2.39 -9.81 15.74
C ALA A 161 -2.93 -9.07 14.51
N PHE A 162 -3.22 -7.78 14.69
CA PHE A 162 -3.40 -6.83 13.60
C PHE A 162 -2.41 -5.68 13.79
N VAL A 163 -1.60 -5.42 12.76
CA VAL A 163 -0.62 -4.33 12.75
C VAL A 163 -1.01 -3.30 11.70
N GLY A 164 -1.49 -2.13 12.12
CA GLY A 164 -1.80 -1.07 11.19
C GLY A 164 -2.65 0.07 11.74
N SER A 165 -2.84 1.06 10.87
CA SER A 165 -3.76 2.18 11.10
C SER A 165 -5.19 1.68 11.36
N LEU A 166 -5.97 2.39 12.16
CA LEU A 166 -7.45 2.31 12.14
C LEU A 166 -8.07 3.40 11.26
N TYR A 167 -7.23 4.20 10.62
CA TYR A 167 -7.51 5.40 9.84
C TYR A 167 -8.15 6.54 10.62
N THR A 168 -8.19 6.46 11.96
CA THR A 168 -8.71 7.47 12.90
C THR A 168 -7.66 8.45 13.44
N GLU A 169 -6.40 8.32 13.04
CA GLU A 169 -5.26 9.08 13.56
C GLU A 169 -5.11 10.46 12.92
N ARG A 170 -5.66 10.61 11.72
CA ARG A 170 -5.63 11.86 10.96
C ARG A 170 -7.02 12.48 10.93
N LYS A 171 -7.10 13.65 10.31
CA LYS A 171 -8.35 14.36 10.03
C LYS A 171 -9.40 13.43 9.40
N GLN A 172 -10.60 13.38 9.99
CA GLN A 172 -11.73 12.57 9.51
C GLN A 172 -12.64 13.40 8.62
N TYR A 173 -12.39 13.39 7.30
CA TYR A 173 -13.17 14.17 6.34
C TYR A 173 -14.68 13.87 6.41
N TYR A 174 -15.06 12.61 6.63
CA TYR A 174 -16.46 12.21 6.76
C TYR A 174 -17.15 12.93 7.93
N ASP A 175 -16.54 12.90 9.11
CA ASP A 175 -17.11 13.48 10.33
C ASP A 175 -17.23 15.01 10.25
N GLU A 176 -16.39 15.67 9.43
CA GLU A 176 -16.48 17.11 9.19
C GLU A 176 -17.59 17.54 8.23
N ILE A 177 -17.91 16.69 7.25
CA ILE A 177 -18.92 17.01 6.24
C ILE A 177 -20.29 16.51 6.65
N ALA A 178 -20.39 15.39 7.38
CA ALA A 178 -21.65 14.75 7.73
C ALA A 178 -22.66 15.70 8.39
N PRO A 179 -22.29 16.58 9.35
CA PRO A 179 -23.22 17.56 9.94
C PRO A 179 -23.71 18.65 8.98
N LYS A 180 -23.03 18.82 7.84
CA LYS A 180 -23.32 19.85 6.83
C LYS A 180 -24.12 19.28 5.66
N LEU A 181 -24.19 17.96 5.49
CA LEU A 181 -24.94 17.30 4.42
C LEU A 181 -26.44 17.41 4.64
N ASN A 182 -27.21 17.37 3.55
CA ASN A 182 -28.65 17.22 3.69
C ASN A 182 -29.02 15.79 4.13
N PRO A 183 -30.21 15.56 4.73
CA PRO A 183 -30.59 14.24 5.25
C PRO A 183 -30.59 13.11 4.23
N TYR A 184 -30.94 13.41 2.96
CA TYR A 184 -30.93 12.42 1.89
C TYR A 184 -29.50 11.97 1.57
N THR A 185 -28.58 12.91 1.36
CA THR A 185 -27.17 12.62 1.07
C THR A 185 -26.51 11.84 2.21
N LEU A 186 -26.77 12.24 3.46
CA LEU A 186 -26.23 11.55 4.63
C LEU A 186 -26.73 10.09 4.68
N GLY A 187 -28.04 9.87 4.58
CA GLY A 187 -28.62 8.52 4.57
C GLY A 187 -28.17 7.69 3.37
N TYR A 188 -27.98 8.32 2.21
CA TYR A 188 -27.46 7.67 1.01
C TYR A 188 -26.04 7.15 1.23
N ILE A 189 -25.12 7.99 1.75
CA ILE A 189 -23.73 7.60 1.99
C ILE A 189 -23.66 6.52 3.08
N ASP A 190 -24.41 6.68 4.18
CA ASP A 190 -24.46 5.66 5.23
C ASP A 190 -24.97 4.31 4.70
N GLY A 191 -26.04 4.33 3.89
CA GLY A 191 -26.56 3.13 3.24
C GLY A 191 -25.56 2.50 2.28
N LEU A 192 -24.89 3.31 1.46
CA LEU A 192 -23.86 2.87 0.51
C LEU A 192 -22.67 2.23 1.24
N VAL A 193 -22.20 2.84 2.33
CA VAL A 193 -21.14 2.28 3.18
C VAL A 193 -21.58 0.93 3.75
N ARG A 194 -22.79 0.84 4.31
CA ARG A 194 -23.32 -0.42 4.87
C ARG A 194 -23.43 -1.53 3.81
N ALA A 195 -23.86 -1.18 2.60
CA ALA A 195 -23.91 -2.12 1.49
C ALA A 195 -22.51 -2.61 1.10
N GLN A 196 -21.53 -1.70 0.98
CA GLN A 196 -20.15 -2.05 0.64
C GLN A 196 -19.49 -2.98 1.68
N LEU A 197 -19.85 -2.84 2.95
CA LEU A 197 -19.36 -3.72 4.03
C LEU A 197 -19.87 -5.17 3.95
N GLN A 198 -20.81 -5.47 3.05
CA GLN A 198 -21.31 -6.83 2.81
C GLN A 198 -20.62 -7.49 1.61
N VAL A 199 -19.71 -6.80 0.93
CA VAL A 199 -19.08 -7.27 -0.31
C VAL A 199 -17.57 -7.10 -0.24
N ASP A 200 -16.88 -8.24 -0.28
CA ASP A 200 -15.43 -8.32 -0.48
C ASP A 200 -15.09 -8.60 -1.95
N GLY A 201 -13.87 -8.21 -2.36
CA GLY A 201 -13.39 -8.39 -3.74
C GLY A 201 -13.95 -7.42 -4.79
N MET A 202 -14.89 -6.54 -4.41
CA MET A 202 -15.40 -5.49 -5.29
C MET A 202 -15.56 -4.17 -4.52
N ASN A 203 -15.16 -3.07 -5.14
CA ASN A 203 -15.49 -1.73 -4.69
C ASN A 203 -16.40 -1.05 -5.72
N PHE A 204 -17.61 -0.72 -5.31
CA PHE A 204 -18.63 -0.06 -6.14
C PHE A 204 -18.98 1.37 -5.66
N ILE A 205 -18.24 1.91 -4.68
CA ILE A 205 -18.52 3.21 -4.08
C ILE A 205 -18.53 4.32 -5.14
N GLU A 206 -17.47 4.43 -5.92
CA GLU A 206 -17.31 5.49 -6.94
C GLU A 206 -18.44 5.44 -7.97
N GLU A 207 -18.75 4.25 -8.48
CA GLU A 207 -19.73 4.02 -9.54
C GLU A 207 -21.17 4.29 -9.07
N CYS A 208 -21.44 4.17 -7.77
CA CYS A 208 -22.74 4.45 -7.19
C CYS A 208 -22.96 5.93 -6.84
N LEU A 209 -21.95 6.80 -6.89
CA LEU A 209 -22.15 8.20 -6.53
C LEU A 209 -23.01 8.95 -7.55
N SER A 210 -24.23 9.33 -7.14
CA SER A 210 -25.11 10.16 -7.97
C SER A 210 -24.64 11.62 -8.00
N LYS A 211 -24.91 12.31 -9.12
CA LYS A 211 -24.58 13.74 -9.29
C LYS A 211 -25.16 14.63 -8.18
N GLU A 212 -26.34 14.30 -7.67
CA GLU A 212 -26.98 15.05 -6.57
C GLU A 212 -26.21 14.89 -5.26
N VAL A 213 -25.81 13.66 -4.93
CA VAL A 213 -24.98 13.35 -3.77
C VAL A 213 -23.62 14.05 -3.87
N VAL A 214 -22.96 13.93 -5.02
CA VAL A 214 -21.65 14.56 -5.28
C VAL A 214 -21.72 16.08 -5.12
N LYS A 215 -22.76 16.72 -5.66
CA LYS A 215 -22.96 18.16 -5.54
C LYS A 215 -23.12 18.61 -4.09
N ASP A 216 -23.88 17.86 -3.28
CA ASP A 216 -24.06 18.19 -1.87
C ASP A 216 -22.80 17.93 -1.05
N MET A 217 -22.06 16.86 -1.34
CA MET A 217 -20.74 16.60 -0.76
C MET A 217 -19.73 17.69 -1.10
N GLN A 218 -19.71 18.17 -2.35
CA GLN A 218 -18.86 19.28 -2.76
C GLN A 218 -19.20 20.56 -2.01
N ARG A 219 -20.48 20.90 -1.87
CA ARG A 219 -20.94 22.04 -1.07
C ARG A 219 -20.50 21.93 0.39
N ALA A 220 -20.61 20.75 1.00
CA ALA A 220 -20.29 20.53 2.41
C ALA A 220 -18.78 20.48 2.70
N SER A 221 -18.00 19.94 1.76
CA SER A 221 -16.54 19.74 1.90
C SER A 221 -15.73 20.95 1.44
N ASN A 222 -16.24 21.72 0.47
CA ASN A 222 -15.50 22.74 -0.27
C ASN A 222 -14.19 22.20 -0.90
N LEU A 223 -14.20 20.92 -1.30
CA LEU A 223 -13.08 20.28 -2.00
C LEU A 223 -13.26 20.37 -3.51
N TYR A 224 -12.14 20.55 -4.21
CA TYR A 224 -12.07 20.60 -5.67
C TYR A 224 -10.86 19.81 -6.13
N PRO A 225 -10.95 19.10 -7.27
CA PRO A 225 -9.77 18.54 -7.94
C PRO A 225 -8.78 19.66 -8.27
N TYR A 226 -7.51 19.30 -8.36
CA TYR A 226 -6.50 20.25 -8.81
C TYR A 226 -6.70 20.63 -10.29
N PRO A 227 -6.37 21.86 -10.71
CA PRO A 227 -6.56 22.33 -12.10
C PRO A 227 -5.86 21.47 -13.17
N ASP A 228 -4.72 20.88 -12.82
CA ASP A 228 -3.90 19.99 -13.66
C ASP A 228 -4.13 18.50 -13.33
N SER A 229 -5.25 18.15 -12.70
CA SER A 229 -5.65 16.76 -12.43
C SER A 229 -6.77 16.28 -13.36
N ALA A 230 -6.75 15.00 -13.69
CA ALA A 230 -7.82 14.28 -14.39
C ALA A 230 -8.87 13.67 -13.43
N GLU A 231 -8.73 13.86 -12.12
CA GLU A 231 -9.68 13.33 -11.11
C GLU A 231 -11.09 13.89 -11.27
N THR A 232 -12.08 13.01 -11.07
CA THR A 232 -13.48 13.42 -10.90
C THR A 232 -13.79 13.67 -9.43
N LEU A 233 -14.86 14.41 -9.14
CA LEU A 233 -15.34 14.60 -7.76
C LEU A 233 -15.82 13.27 -7.16
N GLU A 234 -16.43 12.42 -7.98
CA GLU A 234 -16.82 11.06 -7.65
C GLU A 234 -15.63 10.26 -7.12
N TRP A 235 -14.53 10.23 -7.87
CA TRP A 235 -13.30 9.54 -7.48
C TRP A 235 -12.71 10.10 -6.19
N LEU A 236 -12.64 11.44 -6.07
CA LEU A 236 -12.11 12.12 -4.89
C LEU A 236 -12.90 11.75 -3.63
N PHE A 237 -14.24 11.84 -3.69
CA PHE A 237 -15.10 11.54 -2.55
C PHE A 237 -15.16 10.06 -2.23
N ALA A 238 -15.18 9.19 -3.24
CA ALA A 238 -15.12 7.75 -3.05
C ALA A 238 -13.84 7.36 -2.28
N ASN A 239 -12.68 7.80 -2.74
CA ASN A 239 -11.40 7.32 -2.22
C ASN A 239 -10.97 7.99 -0.91
N TYR A 240 -11.11 9.31 -0.78
CA TYR A 240 -10.61 10.04 0.40
C TYR A 240 -11.63 10.14 1.55
N ILE A 241 -12.91 9.95 1.27
CA ILE A 241 -13.97 10.11 2.27
C ILE A 241 -14.67 8.77 2.55
N ILE A 242 -15.32 8.20 1.54
CA ILE A 242 -16.28 7.10 1.75
C ILE A 242 -15.56 5.76 1.97
N ASN A 243 -14.57 5.41 1.13
CA ASN A 243 -13.76 4.19 1.29
C ASN A 243 -13.02 4.17 2.62
N ARG A 244 -12.48 5.34 3.03
CA ARG A 244 -11.85 5.51 4.33
C ARG A 244 -12.85 5.29 5.47
N ARG A 245 -14.05 5.88 5.38
CA ARG A 245 -15.12 5.67 6.37
C ARG A 245 -15.54 4.21 6.46
N ALA A 246 -15.75 3.54 5.33
CA ALA A 246 -16.08 2.12 5.29
C ALA A 246 -15.00 1.29 6.00
N THR A 247 -13.74 1.53 5.68
CA THR A 247 -12.61 0.81 6.30
C THR A 247 -12.50 1.04 7.81
N ILE A 248 -12.76 2.26 8.29
CA ILE A 248 -12.77 2.57 9.72
C ILE A 248 -13.84 1.74 10.44
N LEU A 249 -15.05 1.71 9.88
CA LEU A 249 -16.16 0.95 10.47
C LEU A 249 -15.87 -0.54 10.45
N GLU A 250 -15.38 -1.05 9.32
CA GLU A 250 -15.01 -2.45 9.14
C GLU A 250 -13.96 -2.91 10.14
N ARG A 251 -12.81 -2.23 10.21
CA ARG A 251 -11.73 -2.63 11.13
C ARG A 251 -12.21 -2.62 12.57
N LYS A 252 -12.98 -1.61 12.98
CA LYS A 252 -13.51 -1.54 14.34
C LYS A 252 -14.50 -2.68 14.63
N GLU A 253 -15.38 -2.98 13.69
CA GLU A 253 -16.36 -4.06 13.82
C GLU A 253 -15.68 -5.44 13.90
N LEU A 254 -14.82 -5.76 12.93
CA LEU A 254 -14.11 -7.04 12.88
C LEU A 254 -13.22 -7.25 14.10
N LEU A 255 -12.42 -6.24 14.49
CA LEU A 255 -11.56 -6.37 15.68
C LEU A 255 -12.38 -6.54 16.96
N THR A 256 -13.54 -5.87 17.08
CA THR A 256 -14.43 -6.05 18.23
C THR A 256 -14.98 -7.47 18.28
N MET A 257 -15.49 -7.99 17.15
CA MET A 257 -16.02 -9.35 17.06
C MET A 257 -14.96 -10.41 17.41
N ILE A 258 -13.73 -10.25 16.91
CA ILE A 258 -12.61 -11.14 17.19
C ILE A 258 -12.22 -11.06 18.67
N GLY A 259 -12.08 -9.85 19.21
CA GLY A 259 -11.74 -9.61 20.62
C GLY A 259 -12.74 -10.26 21.58
N GLU A 260 -14.04 -10.23 21.26
CA GLU A 260 -15.08 -10.82 22.11
C GLU A 260 -14.97 -12.34 22.28
N ARG A 261 -14.40 -13.06 21.29
CA ARG A 261 -14.32 -14.54 21.29
C ARG A 261 -12.92 -15.09 21.51
N PHE A 262 -11.89 -14.48 20.92
CA PHE A 262 -10.54 -15.05 20.84
C PHE A 262 -9.47 -14.20 21.53
N GLY A 263 -9.70 -12.88 21.63
CA GLY A 263 -8.66 -11.92 21.96
C GLY A 263 -7.80 -11.56 20.75
N VAL A 264 -7.32 -10.32 20.69
CA VAL A 264 -6.45 -9.85 19.60
C VAL A 264 -5.52 -8.76 20.09
N ARG A 265 -4.24 -8.84 19.69
CA ARG A 265 -3.29 -7.75 19.86
C ARG A 265 -3.37 -6.78 18.70
N LEU A 266 -3.68 -5.53 19.02
CA LEU A 266 -3.76 -4.43 18.07
C LEU A 266 -2.52 -3.55 18.21
N TYR A 267 -1.69 -3.55 17.18
CA TYR A 267 -0.58 -2.60 17.04
C TYR A 267 -1.01 -1.47 16.10
N THR A 268 -1.14 -0.26 16.64
CA THR A 268 -1.68 0.89 15.91
C THR A 268 -1.10 2.19 16.47
N TYR A 269 -1.29 3.31 15.77
CA TYR A 269 -0.74 4.58 16.22
C TYR A 269 -1.34 5.04 17.55
N GLY A 270 -0.53 5.77 18.34
CA GLY A 270 -0.90 6.21 19.70
C GLY A 270 -2.17 7.07 19.77
N GLN A 271 -2.56 7.74 18.68
CA GLN A 271 -3.82 8.52 18.60
C GLN A 271 -5.08 7.65 18.74
N ASN A 272 -4.97 6.33 18.59
CA ASN A 272 -6.09 5.39 18.68
C ASN A 272 -6.25 4.76 20.07
N CYS A 273 -5.67 5.34 21.11
CA CYS A 273 -5.75 4.82 22.48
C CYS A 273 -7.20 4.69 23.03
N SER A 274 -8.16 5.37 22.43
CA SER A 274 -9.59 5.31 22.81
C SER A 274 -10.33 4.08 22.27
N PHE A 275 -9.77 3.36 21.29
CA PHE A 275 -10.36 2.13 20.79
C PHE A 275 -9.91 0.95 21.66
N ASN A 276 -10.79 0.53 22.59
CA ASN A 276 -10.50 -0.52 23.56
C ASN A 276 -11.71 -1.45 23.83
N PRO A 277 -12.30 -2.09 22.79
CA PRO A 277 -13.37 -3.06 22.99
C PRO A 277 -12.87 -4.30 23.74
N LYS A 278 -13.80 -5.09 24.29
CA LYS A 278 -13.48 -6.27 25.09
C LYS A 278 -12.60 -7.24 24.30
N GLY A 279 -11.48 -7.64 24.91
CA GLY A 279 -10.53 -8.61 24.34
C GLY A 279 -9.63 -8.06 23.23
N VAL A 280 -9.73 -6.78 22.88
CA VAL A 280 -8.74 -6.11 22.02
C VAL A 280 -7.70 -5.43 22.90
N GLU A 281 -6.47 -5.94 22.88
CA GLU A 281 -5.35 -5.36 23.61
C GLU A 281 -4.60 -4.38 22.69
N ASN A 282 -4.70 -3.08 22.96
CA ASN A 282 -3.97 -2.06 22.22
C ASN A 282 -2.52 -1.97 22.71
N MET A 283 -1.59 -2.42 21.87
CA MET A 283 -0.16 -2.51 22.14
C MET A 283 0.60 -1.22 21.77
N GLY A 284 -0.08 -0.22 21.23
CA GLY A 284 0.54 1.00 20.72
C GLY A 284 1.25 0.81 19.38
N PRO A 285 2.08 1.78 18.95
CA PRO A 285 2.77 1.72 17.67
C PRO A 285 3.87 0.65 17.70
N ALA A 286 4.13 0.03 16.55
CA ALA A 286 5.25 -0.89 16.33
C ALA A 286 6.19 -0.32 15.27
N ASP A 287 7.50 -0.34 15.54
CA ASP A 287 8.51 0.02 14.55
C ASP A 287 8.54 -0.97 13.36
N TYR A 288 8.61 -0.43 12.15
CA TYR A 288 8.55 -1.20 10.91
C TYR A 288 9.74 -2.15 10.72
N PHE A 289 10.94 -1.74 11.11
CA PHE A 289 12.15 -2.53 10.88
C PHE A 289 12.47 -3.46 12.05
N GLU A 290 12.18 -3.01 13.28
CA GLU A 290 12.62 -3.67 14.50
C GLU A 290 11.53 -4.48 15.21
N GLU A 291 10.25 -4.10 15.11
CA GLU A 291 9.17 -4.74 15.89
C GLU A 291 8.19 -5.53 15.02
N MET A 292 7.73 -4.94 13.91
CA MET A 292 6.75 -5.58 13.00
C MET A 292 7.21 -6.97 12.52
N PRO A 293 8.48 -7.21 12.13
CA PRO A 293 8.92 -8.54 11.71
C PRO A 293 8.74 -9.61 12.80
N TYR A 294 8.99 -9.27 14.06
CA TYR A 294 8.82 -10.22 15.17
C TYR A 294 7.35 -10.48 15.45
N ILE A 295 6.50 -9.45 15.40
CA ILE A 295 5.05 -9.61 15.54
C ILE A 295 4.53 -10.57 14.47
N PHE A 296 4.94 -10.38 13.21
CA PHE A 296 4.51 -11.24 12.11
C PHE A 296 4.97 -12.69 12.26
N LYS A 297 6.21 -12.91 12.70
CA LYS A 297 6.77 -14.25 12.96
C LYS A 297 6.10 -14.98 14.14
N LEU A 298 5.74 -14.24 15.18
CA LEU A 298 5.34 -14.80 16.47
C LEU A 298 3.83 -14.82 16.69
N SER A 299 3.06 -14.22 15.78
CA SER A 299 1.60 -14.30 15.81
C SER A 299 1.13 -15.55 15.09
N LYS A 300 0.29 -16.36 15.72
CA LYS A 300 -0.30 -17.54 15.05
C LYS A 300 -1.11 -17.10 13.84
N ILE A 301 -1.94 -16.06 13.98
CA ILE A 301 -2.72 -15.47 12.87
C ILE A 301 -2.39 -13.98 12.73
N ASN A 302 -1.93 -13.58 11.55
CA ASN A 302 -1.78 -12.17 11.19
C ASN A 302 -2.96 -11.71 10.33
N LEU A 303 -3.74 -10.78 10.86
CA LEU A 303 -4.89 -10.21 10.16
C LEU A 303 -4.43 -9.15 9.15
N ASN A 304 -4.94 -9.26 7.93
CA ASN A 304 -4.86 -8.19 6.93
C ASN A 304 -6.25 -7.75 6.48
N ILE A 305 -6.71 -6.63 7.04
CA ILE A 305 -7.94 -5.96 6.61
C ILE A 305 -7.52 -4.77 5.74
N THR A 306 -7.69 -4.91 4.43
CA THR A 306 -7.18 -3.95 3.44
C THR A 306 -8.00 -2.65 3.44
N LEU A 307 -7.38 -1.52 3.10
CA LEU A 307 -8.11 -0.26 2.88
C LEU A 307 -8.98 -0.40 1.62
N ARG A 308 -10.26 -0.03 1.69
CA ARG A 308 -11.22 -0.26 0.61
C ARG A 308 -10.85 0.42 -0.72
N SER A 309 -10.03 1.48 -0.72
CA SER A 309 -9.54 2.09 -1.96
C SER A 309 -8.59 1.19 -2.75
N ILE A 310 -7.85 0.28 -2.07
CA ILE A 310 -7.07 -0.76 -2.72
C ILE A 310 -8.06 -1.81 -3.25
N ARG A 311 -8.17 -1.89 -4.58
CA ARG A 311 -9.24 -2.64 -5.26
C ARG A 311 -8.84 -4.08 -5.49
N HIS A 312 -7.65 -4.30 -6.06
CA HIS A 312 -7.16 -5.66 -6.34
C HIS A 312 -5.86 -5.98 -5.61
N ALA A 313 -5.09 -4.98 -5.19
CA ALA A 313 -3.70 -5.17 -4.78
C ALA A 313 -3.53 -5.91 -3.45
N ILE A 314 -2.32 -6.45 -3.27
CA ILE A 314 -1.81 -6.87 -1.97
C ILE A 314 -1.12 -5.66 -1.32
N PRO A 315 -1.59 -5.15 -0.16
CA PRO A 315 -0.88 -4.08 0.54
C PRO A 315 0.50 -4.58 1.02
N LEU A 316 1.43 -3.65 1.29
CA LEU A 316 2.78 -3.98 1.76
C LEU A 316 2.77 -4.95 2.96
N ARG A 317 1.83 -4.77 3.90
CA ARG A 317 1.62 -5.68 5.04
C ARG A 317 1.49 -7.14 4.62
N GLY A 318 0.79 -7.42 3.52
CA GLY A 318 0.65 -8.79 3.02
C GLY A 318 2.02 -9.38 2.65
N PHE A 319 2.84 -8.63 1.91
CA PHE A 319 4.20 -9.05 1.58
C PHE A 319 5.08 -9.19 2.82
N ASP A 320 4.98 -8.28 3.79
CA ASP A 320 5.78 -8.36 5.02
C ASP A 320 5.41 -9.58 5.88
N ILE A 321 4.12 -9.90 6.01
CA ILE A 321 3.67 -11.09 6.75
C ILE A 321 4.20 -12.36 6.09
N LEU A 322 3.94 -12.53 4.79
CA LEU A 322 4.38 -13.72 4.06
C LEU A 322 5.92 -13.79 4.00
N GLY A 323 6.57 -12.66 3.79
CA GLY A 323 8.03 -12.52 3.75
C GLY A 323 8.70 -12.76 5.10
N ALA A 324 8.00 -12.56 6.22
CA ALA A 324 8.50 -12.88 7.55
C ALA A 324 8.30 -14.35 7.94
N GLY A 325 7.53 -15.13 7.17
CA GLY A 325 7.12 -16.49 7.52
C GLY A 325 5.89 -16.53 8.43
N GLY A 326 5.11 -15.46 8.48
CA GLY A 326 3.86 -15.40 9.25
C GLY A 326 2.68 -15.95 8.46
N PHE A 327 1.73 -16.55 9.17
CA PHE A 327 0.46 -16.98 8.57
C PHE A 327 -0.47 -15.79 8.35
N LEU A 328 -0.90 -15.59 7.10
CA LEU A 328 -1.76 -14.50 6.67
C LEU A 328 -3.23 -14.93 6.60
N LEU A 329 -4.09 -14.21 7.31
CA LEU A 329 -5.54 -14.25 7.15
C LEU A 329 -6.03 -12.88 6.66
N SER A 330 -6.51 -12.81 5.41
CA SER A 330 -6.83 -11.54 4.73
C SER A 330 -8.26 -11.49 4.22
N ASN A 331 -8.83 -10.29 4.04
CA ASN A 331 -9.96 -10.15 3.13
C ASN A 331 -9.52 -10.54 1.70
N TYR A 332 -10.45 -10.99 0.86
CA TYR A 332 -10.13 -11.35 -0.52
C TYR A 332 -9.60 -10.14 -1.33
N GLN A 333 -8.53 -10.38 -2.09
CA GLN A 333 -7.93 -9.46 -3.06
C GLN A 333 -7.54 -10.25 -4.31
N VAL A 334 -7.85 -9.73 -5.50
CA VAL A 334 -7.61 -10.43 -6.77
C VAL A 334 -6.11 -10.71 -6.98
N ASP A 335 -5.24 -9.77 -6.60
CA ASP A 335 -3.80 -9.93 -6.81
C ASP A 335 -3.18 -10.95 -5.84
N LEU A 336 -3.80 -11.23 -4.68
CA LEU A 336 -3.38 -12.35 -3.83
C LEU A 336 -3.47 -13.66 -4.61
N ALA A 337 -4.61 -13.93 -5.26
CA ALA A 337 -4.82 -15.14 -6.04
C ALA A 337 -4.01 -15.16 -7.36
N ARG A 338 -3.50 -14.01 -7.82
CA ARG A 338 -2.61 -13.92 -8.99
C ARG A 338 -1.19 -14.39 -8.68
N HIS A 339 -0.71 -14.15 -7.46
CA HIS A 339 0.68 -14.42 -7.06
C HIS A 339 0.81 -15.61 -6.10
N PHE A 340 -0.27 -15.96 -5.40
CA PHE A 340 -0.31 -16.99 -4.36
C PHE A 340 -1.55 -17.88 -4.55
N VAL A 341 -1.48 -19.10 -4.02
CA VAL A 341 -2.51 -20.12 -4.09
C VAL A 341 -3.27 -20.16 -2.76
N PRO A 342 -4.59 -19.88 -2.75
CA PRO A 342 -5.39 -19.96 -1.53
C PRO A 342 -5.38 -21.35 -0.89
N GLY A 343 -5.25 -21.43 0.44
CA GLY A 343 -5.15 -22.68 1.19
C GLY A 343 -3.78 -23.36 1.13
N GLU A 344 -2.88 -22.90 0.26
CA GLU A 344 -1.49 -23.39 0.17
C GLU A 344 -0.48 -22.33 0.60
N ASP A 345 -0.67 -21.07 0.23
CA ASP A 345 0.23 -19.95 0.56
C ASP A 345 -0.40 -18.93 1.52
N PHE A 346 -1.73 -18.82 1.52
CA PHE A 346 -2.44 -17.86 2.38
C PHE A 346 -3.88 -18.29 2.58
N VAL A 347 -4.55 -17.69 3.55
CA VAL A 347 -5.97 -17.88 3.77
C VAL A 347 -6.68 -16.54 3.63
N TYR A 348 -7.81 -16.56 2.92
CA TYR A 348 -8.72 -15.42 2.88
C TYR A 348 -10.07 -15.76 3.50
N TYR A 349 -10.83 -14.74 3.89
CA TYR A 349 -12.23 -14.88 4.29
C TYR A 349 -13.16 -14.14 3.32
N GLU A 350 -14.38 -14.65 3.19
CA GLU A 350 -15.42 -14.12 2.28
C GLU A 350 -16.43 -13.22 3.00
N ASP A 351 -16.65 -13.49 4.28
CA ASP A 351 -17.52 -12.69 5.14
C ASP A 351 -17.11 -12.78 6.61
N ARG A 352 -17.91 -12.15 7.47
CA ARG A 352 -17.68 -12.10 8.93
C ARG A 352 -17.76 -13.47 9.59
N ASN A 353 -18.68 -14.35 9.17
CA ASN A 353 -18.84 -15.67 9.76
C ASN A 353 -17.67 -16.56 9.35
N ASP A 354 -17.32 -16.57 8.06
CA ASP A 354 -16.18 -17.30 7.53
C ASP A 354 -14.86 -16.84 8.18
N LEU A 355 -14.70 -15.53 8.42
CA LEU A 355 -13.56 -15.01 9.20
C LEU A 355 -13.49 -15.63 10.60
N MET A 356 -14.60 -15.65 11.34
CA MET A 356 -14.63 -16.17 12.71
C MET A 356 -14.43 -17.69 12.75
N ASP A 357 -14.97 -18.41 11.78
CA ASP A 357 -14.81 -19.87 11.65
C ASP A 357 -13.37 -20.23 11.27
N LYS A 358 -12.75 -19.49 10.35
CA LYS A 358 -11.33 -19.69 9.98
C LYS A 358 -10.38 -19.33 11.11
N ILE A 359 -10.67 -18.30 11.91
CA ILE A 359 -9.89 -18.02 13.12
C ILE A 359 -9.95 -19.21 14.08
N ASP A 360 -11.15 -19.68 14.41
CA ASP A 360 -11.35 -20.82 15.32
C ASP A 360 -10.62 -22.07 14.82
N TYR A 361 -10.73 -22.36 13.52
CA TYR A 361 -10.05 -23.47 12.86
C TYR A 361 -8.53 -23.31 12.97
N TYR A 362 -7.95 -22.23 12.42
CA TYR A 362 -6.49 -22.11 12.32
C TYR A 362 -5.78 -21.88 13.65
N LEU A 363 -6.48 -21.44 14.71
CA LEU A 363 -5.91 -21.45 16.07
C LEU A 363 -5.65 -22.87 16.58
N ASN A 364 -6.43 -23.86 16.14
CA ASN A 364 -6.34 -25.25 16.55
C ASN A 364 -5.58 -26.16 15.56
N HIS A 365 -5.14 -25.65 14.41
CA HIS A 365 -4.47 -26.41 13.34
C HIS A 365 -3.05 -25.89 13.08
N GLU A 366 -2.15 -26.09 14.05
CA GLU A 366 -0.80 -25.55 14.00
C GLU A 366 0.05 -26.06 12.82
N ASP A 367 0.04 -27.37 12.56
CA ASP A 367 0.86 -27.95 11.49
C ASP A 367 0.44 -27.43 10.10
N GLU A 368 -0.86 -27.37 9.84
CA GLU A 368 -1.42 -26.83 8.58
C GLU A 368 -1.06 -25.34 8.44
N ARG A 369 -1.27 -24.56 9.49
CA ARG A 369 -0.97 -23.13 9.52
C ARG A 369 0.51 -22.85 9.24
N ASN A 370 1.40 -23.61 9.87
CA ASN A 370 2.84 -23.49 9.67
C ASN A 370 3.26 -23.93 8.25
N ALA A 371 2.64 -24.98 7.70
CA ALA A 371 2.89 -25.41 6.33
C ALA A 371 2.50 -24.33 5.30
N ILE A 372 1.34 -23.70 5.48
CA ILE A 372 0.86 -22.61 4.62
C ILE A 372 1.84 -21.41 4.68
N ALA A 373 2.19 -20.97 5.89
CA ALA A 373 3.11 -19.83 6.08
C ALA A 373 4.49 -20.10 5.46
N ASN A 374 5.03 -21.30 5.63
CA ASN A 374 6.32 -21.70 5.06
C ASN A 374 6.30 -21.72 3.53
N ASN A 375 5.23 -22.26 2.92
CA ASN A 375 5.10 -22.31 1.47
C ASN A 375 5.06 -20.90 0.86
N ALA A 376 4.27 -20.00 1.46
CA ALA A 376 4.20 -18.60 1.05
C ALA A 376 5.56 -17.90 1.14
N HIS A 377 6.28 -18.13 2.24
CA HIS A 377 7.57 -17.53 2.49
C HIS A 377 8.63 -17.96 1.46
N GLU A 378 8.67 -19.24 1.10
CA GLU A 378 9.54 -19.74 0.03
C GLU A 378 9.18 -19.14 -1.34
N LYS A 379 7.89 -18.93 -1.61
CA LYS A 379 7.46 -18.23 -2.83
C LYS A 379 7.89 -16.76 -2.83
N ILE A 380 7.76 -16.05 -1.70
CA ILE A 380 8.25 -14.67 -1.57
C ILE A 380 9.76 -14.61 -1.85
N LYS A 381 10.56 -15.49 -1.22
CA LYS A 381 12.01 -15.57 -1.42
C LYS A 381 12.42 -15.73 -2.87
N LYS A 382 11.66 -16.52 -3.62
CA LYS A 382 11.96 -16.83 -5.02
C LYS A 382 11.46 -15.75 -5.99
N GLU A 383 10.30 -15.16 -5.73
CA GLU A 383 9.54 -14.43 -6.77
C GLU A 383 9.15 -12.99 -6.37
N HIS A 384 9.20 -12.64 -5.09
CA HIS A 384 8.70 -11.35 -4.57
C HIS A 384 9.65 -10.63 -3.63
N THR A 385 10.95 -10.73 -3.86
CA THR A 385 11.96 -9.91 -3.16
C THR A 385 12.23 -8.59 -3.89
N PHE A 386 12.78 -7.62 -3.17
CA PHE A 386 13.24 -6.37 -3.77
C PHE A 386 14.31 -6.63 -4.85
N ASP A 387 15.17 -7.64 -4.67
CA ASP A 387 16.16 -8.05 -5.67
C ASP A 387 15.49 -8.45 -7.01
N VAL A 388 14.40 -9.23 -6.95
CA VAL A 388 13.62 -9.59 -8.14
C VAL A 388 13.00 -8.34 -8.79
N ARG A 389 12.45 -7.42 -7.99
CA ARG A 389 11.84 -6.19 -8.50
C ARG A 389 12.86 -5.28 -9.17
N VAL A 390 14.05 -5.13 -8.60
CA VAL A 390 15.14 -4.37 -9.22
C VAL A 390 15.48 -4.95 -10.60
N GLY A 391 15.60 -6.27 -10.73
CA GLY A 391 15.82 -6.92 -12.04
C GLY A 391 14.74 -6.56 -13.06
N GLN A 392 13.47 -6.72 -12.68
CA GLN A 392 12.31 -6.41 -13.54
C GLN A 392 12.28 -4.93 -13.95
N ILE A 393 12.57 -4.02 -13.03
CA ILE A 393 12.64 -2.58 -13.29
C ILE A 393 13.74 -2.25 -14.30
N LEU A 394 14.93 -2.83 -14.12
CA LEU A 394 16.05 -2.60 -15.02
C LEU A 394 15.77 -3.12 -16.43
N ASP A 395 15.08 -4.26 -16.55
CA ASP A 395 14.69 -4.80 -17.85
C ASP A 395 13.68 -3.91 -18.58
N LEU A 396 12.71 -3.34 -17.85
CA LEU A 396 11.80 -2.32 -18.40
C LEU A 396 12.55 -1.07 -18.88
N VAL A 397 13.52 -0.59 -18.11
CA VAL A 397 14.35 0.57 -18.51
C VAL A 397 15.18 0.24 -19.75
N LYS A 398 15.81 -0.93 -19.83
CA LYS A 398 16.57 -1.36 -21.01
C LYS A 398 15.67 -1.44 -22.25
N ALA A 399 14.48 -2.03 -22.12
CA ALA A 399 13.53 -2.19 -23.22
C ALA A 399 13.04 -0.86 -23.81
N ARG A 400 13.10 0.24 -23.06
CA ARG A 400 12.72 1.59 -23.51
C ARG A 400 13.82 2.39 -24.18
N ARG A 401 15.08 1.98 -24.03
CA ARG A 401 16.23 2.70 -24.63
C ARG A 401 16.54 2.25 -26.05
N TYR A 402 15.97 1.14 -26.48
CA TYR A 402 16.01 0.60 -27.84
C TYR A 402 14.64 0.79 -28.50
#